data_AF-A0A2D4ZYD5-F1
#
_entry.id   AF-A0A2D4ZYD5-F1
#
_cell.length_a   1.000
_cell.length_b   1.000
_cell.length_c   1.000
_cell.angle_alpha   90.00
_cell.angle_beta   90.00
_cell.angle_gamma   90.00
#
_symmetry.space_group_name_H-M   'P 1'
#
loop_
_entity.id
_entity.type
_entity.pdbx_description
1 polymer ?
#
loop_
_entity_poly.entity_id
_entity_poly.type
_entity_poly.pdbx_seq_one_letter_code
_entity_poly.pdbx_strand_id
1 'polypeptide(L)'
;MAEVYDFIPEAEGDEALYLSKLLSSLDDENKKRFSNVYRSRRKDPQTVLILCLLGFLGLAGVHRFILNQIGMGILYFFTAGLCFIGVIVDLVNYKDLTFQYNRKVAQEVKSLL
;
A
#
# COMPACT_ATOMS: atom_id res chain seq x y z
N MET A 1 6.34 -15.75 10.97
CA MET A 1 4.98 -15.24 11.27
C MET A 1 4.88 -14.69 12.69
N ALA A 2 5.26 -15.44 13.74
CA ALA A 2 5.18 -14.96 15.13
C ALA A 2 5.98 -13.67 15.41
N GLU A 3 7.23 -13.55 14.93
CA GLU A 3 8.07 -12.36 15.19
C GLU A 3 7.49 -11.04 14.65
N VAL A 4 6.70 -11.07 13.56
CA VAL A 4 6.15 -9.83 12.99
C VAL A 4 5.15 -9.20 13.93
N TYR A 5 4.31 -10.01 14.57
CA TYR A 5 3.27 -9.50 15.45
C TYR A 5 3.85 -8.88 16.72
N ASP A 6 5.06 -9.27 17.13
CA ASP A 6 5.76 -8.66 18.27
C ASP A 6 6.21 -7.22 17.96
N PHE A 7 6.59 -6.92 16.72
CA PHE A 7 7.09 -5.60 16.32
C PHE A 7 6.03 -4.73 15.60
N ILE A 8 5.18 -5.35 14.80
CA ILE A 8 4.18 -4.74 13.91
C ILE A 8 2.88 -5.57 14.00
N PRO A 9 2.13 -5.46 15.11
CA PRO A 9 0.92 -6.26 15.35
C PRO A 9 -0.20 -5.94 14.35
N GLU A 10 -0.15 -4.77 13.74
CA GLU A 10 -1.13 -4.27 12.80
C GLU A 10 -0.92 -4.80 11.37
N ALA A 11 0.16 -5.56 11.10
CA ALA A 11 0.44 -6.11 9.78
C ALA A 11 -0.55 -7.22 9.43
N GLU A 12 -1.16 -7.15 8.24
CA GLU A 12 -2.20 -8.08 7.81
C GLU A 12 -1.84 -8.82 6.51
N GLY A 13 -2.30 -10.08 6.38
CA GLY A 13 -2.22 -10.86 5.13
C GLY A 13 -0.83 -10.94 4.52
N ASP A 14 -0.72 -10.58 3.23
CA ASP A 14 0.53 -10.60 2.46
C ASP A 14 1.59 -9.62 2.99
N GLU A 15 1.17 -8.53 3.64
CA GLU A 15 2.08 -7.57 4.29
C GLU A 15 2.84 -8.23 5.43
N ALA A 16 2.14 -8.93 6.31
CA ALA A 16 2.75 -9.63 7.44
C ALA A 16 3.75 -10.71 6.96
N LEU A 17 3.41 -11.42 5.88
CA LEU A 17 4.27 -12.46 5.32
C LEU A 17 5.55 -11.86 4.70
N TYR A 18 5.42 -10.73 3.99
CA TYR A 18 6.56 -9.99 3.46
C TYR A 18 7.47 -9.43 4.56
N LEU A 19 6.88 -8.77 5.56
CA LEU A 19 7.62 -8.21 6.69
C LEU A 19 8.31 -9.29 7.53
N SER A 20 7.71 -10.48 7.66
CA SER A 20 8.33 -11.62 8.37
C SER A 20 9.62 -12.05 7.70
N LYS A 21 9.62 -12.11 6.36
CA LYS A 21 10.81 -12.47 5.57
C LYS A 21 11.86 -11.36 5.59
N LEU A 22 11.42 -10.11 5.66
CA LEU A 22 12.31 -8.96 5.73
C LEU A 22 13.01 -8.87 7.09
N LEU A 23 12.23 -8.97 8.17
CA LEU A 23 12.73 -8.91 9.56
C LEU A 23 13.64 -10.09 9.88
N SER A 24 13.40 -11.28 9.34
CA SER A 24 14.29 -12.44 9.55
C SER A 24 15.70 -12.24 8.99
N SER A 25 15.91 -11.23 8.14
CA SER A 25 17.23 -10.89 7.58
C SER A 25 17.96 -9.77 8.31
N LEU A 26 17.39 -9.23 9.39
CA LEU A 26 17.92 -8.10 10.16
C LEU A 26 18.28 -8.54 11.59
N ASP A 27 19.30 -7.91 12.18
CA ASP A 27 19.63 -8.06 13.61
C ASP A 27 18.55 -7.47 14.53
N ASP A 28 18.45 -7.96 15.77
CA ASP A 28 17.39 -7.55 16.71
C ASP A 28 17.38 -6.03 17.02
N GLU A 29 18.54 -5.37 16.97
CA GLU A 29 18.62 -3.91 17.10
C GLU A 29 18.01 -3.20 15.87
N ASN A 30 18.32 -3.69 14.67
CA ASN A 30 17.80 -3.16 13.42
C ASN A 30 16.31 -3.46 13.26
N LYS A 31 15.79 -4.59 13.78
CA LYS A 31 14.35 -4.91 13.82
C LYS A 31 13.55 -3.85 14.58
N LYS A 32 14.03 -3.42 15.77
CA LYS A 32 13.37 -2.37 16.58
C LYS A 32 13.40 -1.00 15.90
N ARG A 33 14.53 -0.64 15.28
CA ARG A 33 14.63 0.62 14.53
C ARG A 33 13.71 0.60 13.31
N PHE A 34 13.74 -0.49 12.56
CA PHE A 34 12.87 -0.71 11.41
C PHE A 34 11.40 -0.59 11.80
N SER A 35 10.95 -1.28 12.85
CA SER A 35 9.54 -1.27 13.26
C SER A 35 9.06 0.13 13.62
N ASN A 36 9.88 0.92 14.32
CA ASN A 36 9.53 2.28 14.72
C ASN A 36 9.39 3.22 13.51
N VAL A 37 10.32 3.16 12.57
CA VAL A 37 10.29 4.02 11.37
C VAL A 37 9.18 3.56 10.41
N TYR A 38 9.03 2.24 10.23
CA TYR A 38 8.03 1.65 9.36
C TYR A 38 6.61 1.99 9.80
N ARG A 39 6.29 1.83 11.09
CA ARG A 39 4.94 2.12 11.62
C ARG A 39 4.54 3.59 11.45
N SER A 40 5.50 4.51 11.48
CA SER A 40 5.24 5.95 11.24
C SER A 40 4.90 6.28 9.78
N ARG A 41 5.42 5.49 8.82
CA ARG A 41 5.28 5.72 7.38
C ARG A 41 4.21 4.84 6.71
N ARG A 42 3.81 3.76 7.37
CA ARG A 42 2.81 2.80 6.91
C ARG A 42 1.46 3.46 6.66
N LYS A 43 0.72 2.96 5.67
CA LYS A 43 -0.68 3.35 5.43
C LYS A 43 -1.62 2.18 5.71
N ASP A 44 -2.72 2.49 6.39
CA ASP A 44 -3.79 1.53 6.62
C ASP A 44 -4.64 1.30 5.37
N PRO A 45 -4.95 0.04 5.01
CA PRO A 45 -5.81 -0.29 3.86
C PRO A 45 -7.18 0.37 3.93
N GLN A 46 -7.72 0.55 5.14
CA GLN A 46 -8.99 1.23 5.36
C GLN A 46 -8.91 2.72 5.03
N THR A 47 -7.78 3.38 5.35
CA THR A 47 -7.56 4.79 5.00
C THR A 47 -7.47 4.94 3.49
N VAL A 48 -6.78 4.03 2.81
CA VAL A 48 -6.69 4.01 1.33
C VAL A 48 -8.07 3.79 0.72
N LEU A 49 -8.87 2.85 1.24
CA LEU A 49 -10.26 2.63 0.80
C LEU A 49 -11.12 3.90 0.93
N ILE A 50 -11.05 4.59 2.07
CA ILE A 50 -11.79 5.85 2.30
C ILE A 50 -11.33 6.93 1.31
N LEU A 51 -10.02 7.00 1.03
CA LEU A 51 -9.45 7.96 0.09
C LEU A 51 -9.91 7.67 -1.36
N CYS A 52 -9.98 6.40 -1.74
CA CYS A 52 -10.55 5.94 -3.01
C CYS A 52 -12.06 6.28 -3.11
N LEU A 53 -12.81 6.08 -2.01
CA LEU A 53 -14.24 6.40 -1.93
C LEU A 53 -14.52 7.91 -1.99
N LEU A 54 -13.64 8.74 -1.41
CA LEU A 54 -13.71 10.19 -1.53
C LEU A 54 -13.31 10.65 -2.95
N GLY A 55 -12.36 9.98 -3.59
CA GLY A 55 -12.01 10.21 -5.00
C GLY A 55 -13.19 9.95 -5.95
N PHE A 56 -14.05 8.99 -5.62
CA PHE A 56 -15.30 8.69 -6.34
C PHE A 56 -16.32 9.84 -6.29
N LEU A 57 -16.32 10.68 -5.24
CA LEU A 57 -17.33 11.72 -5.04
C LEU A 57 -17.03 13.08 -5.71
N GLY A 58 -15.85 13.31 -6.29
CA GLY A 58 -15.55 14.64 -6.84
C GLY A 58 -14.31 14.85 -7.70
N LEU A 59 -13.36 13.91 -7.81
CA LEU A 59 -12.12 14.10 -8.57
C LEU A 59 -11.69 12.80 -9.26
N ALA A 60 -12.41 12.44 -10.34
CA ALA A 60 -12.06 11.29 -11.16
C ALA A 60 -10.63 11.43 -11.75
N GLY A 61 -9.69 10.65 -11.23
CA GLY A 61 -8.40 10.40 -11.89
C GLY A 61 -7.12 10.89 -11.18
N VAL A 62 -7.21 11.72 -10.14
CA VAL A 62 -6.00 12.24 -9.46
C VAL A 62 -5.27 11.15 -8.66
N HIS A 63 -6.02 10.19 -8.09
CA HIS A 63 -5.44 9.07 -7.33
C HIS A 63 -4.59 8.12 -8.19
N ARG A 64 -4.96 7.94 -9.45
CA ARG A 64 -4.27 7.06 -10.40
C ARG A 64 -2.92 7.65 -10.85
N PHE A 65 -2.77 8.97 -10.77
CA PHE A 65 -1.51 9.69 -11.02
C PHE A 65 -0.48 9.42 -9.91
N ILE A 66 -0.94 9.18 -8.67
CA ILE A 66 -0.07 8.88 -7.51
C ILE A 66 0.44 7.42 -7.56
N LEU A 67 -0.25 6.53 -8.28
CA LEU A 67 0.04 5.09 -8.33
C LEU A 67 0.82 4.62 -9.59
N ASN A 68 1.25 5.55 -10.44
CA ASN A 68 2.24 5.33 -11.52
C ASN A 68 1.88 4.24 -12.58
N GLN A 69 0.58 4.00 -12.81
CA GLN A 69 0.08 3.14 -13.90
C GLN A 69 -0.72 3.95 -14.92
N ILE A 70 -0.02 4.86 -15.61
CA ILE A 70 -0.60 5.87 -16.51
C ILE A 70 -1.10 5.24 -17.84
N GLY A 71 -0.44 4.18 -18.33
CA GLY A 71 -0.73 3.58 -19.65
C GLY A 71 -2.11 2.93 -19.79
N MET A 72 -2.54 2.14 -18.80
CA MET A 72 -3.88 1.52 -18.78
C MET A 72 -4.99 2.52 -18.42
N GLY A 73 -4.64 3.65 -17.81
CA GLY A 73 -5.59 4.73 -17.50
C GLY A 73 -6.00 5.54 -18.74
N ILE A 74 -5.05 5.81 -19.64
CA ILE A 74 -5.27 6.62 -20.85
C ILE A 74 -6.06 5.86 -21.93
N LEU A 75 -5.77 4.57 -22.15
CA LEU A 75 -6.53 3.73 -23.10
C LEU A 75 -8.03 3.66 -22.73
N TYR A 76 -8.31 3.72 -21.43
CA TYR A 76 -9.64 3.68 -20.84
C TYR A 76 -10.33 5.07 -20.87
N PHE A 77 -9.61 6.16 -20.65
CA PHE A 77 -10.13 7.53 -20.68
C PHE A 77 -10.76 7.92 -22.04
N PHE A 78 -10.26 7.37 -23.14
CA PHE A 78 -10.74 7.67 -24.49
C PHE A 78 -12.04 6.97 -24.91
N THR A 79 -12.58 6.03 -24.10
CA THR A 79 -13.78 5.24 -24.44
C THR A 79 -15.09 5.71 -23.76
N ALA A 80 -15.07 6.83 -23.03
CA ALA A 80 -16.28 7.51 -22.52
C ALA A 80 -17.28 6.63 -21.73
N GLY A 81 -16.80 5.65 -20.93
CA GLY A 81 -17.67 4.71 -20.19
C GLY A 81 -17.24 4.41 -18.74
N LEU A 82 -16.49 5.30 -18.08
CA LEU A 82 -15.54 4.88 -17.04
C LEU A 82 -15.54 5.58 -15.69
N CYS A 83 -16.59 6.33 -15.36
CA CYS A 83 -16.71 6.87 -14.01
C CYS A 83 -17.00 5.78 -12.96
N PHE A 84 -17.64 4.66 -13.34
CA PHE A 84 -18.01 3.57 -12.41
C PHE A 84 -17.04 2.37 -12.44
N ILE A 85 -16.63 1.89 -13.61
CA ILE A 85 -15.79 0.68 -13.73
C ILE A 85 -14.40 0.91 -13.12
N GLY A 86 -13.83 2.11 -13.25
CA GLY A 86 -12.53 2.44 -12.65
C GLY A 86 -12.55 2.38 -11.13
N VAL A 87 -13.67 2.79 -10.50
CA VAL A 87 -13.84 2.75 -9.04
C VAL A 87 -14.11 1.35 -8.54
N ILE A 88 -14.87 0.54 -9.28
CA ILE A 88 -15.09 -0.88 -8.94
C ILE A 88 -13.75 -1.64 -8.95
N VAL A 89 -12.91 -1.40 -9.95
CA VAL A 89 -11.56 -2.01 -10.02
C VAL A 89 -10.67 -1.54 -8.86
N ASP A 90 -10.76 -0.27 -8.48
CA ASP A 90 -10.02 0.29 -7.34
C ASP A 90 -10.50 -0.27 -5.99
N LEU A 91 -11.81 -0.44 -5.82
CA LEU A 91 -12.47 -1.08 -4.67
C LEU A 91 -12.14 -2.57 -4.53
N VAL A 92 -11.84 -3.26 -5.64
CA VAL A 92 -11.40 -4.66 -5.60
C VAL A 92 -9.88 -4.73 -5.32
N ASN A 93 -9.10 -3.79 -5.84
CA ASN A 93 -7.63 -3.80 -5.74
C ASN A 93 -7.02 -2.93 -4.63
N TYR A 94 -7.82 -2.26 -3.79
CA TYR A 94 -7.31 -1.37 -2.74
C TYR A 94 -6.33 -2.05 -1.77
N LYS A 95 -6.54 -3.36 -1.50
CA LYS A 95 -5.62 -4.17 -0.68
C LYS A 95 -4.26 -4.32 -1.34
N ASP A 96 -4.24 -4.68 -2.62
CA ASP A 96 -3.01 -4.80 -3.41
C ASP A 96 -2.29 -3.45 -3.57
N LEU A 97 -3.03 -2.37 -3.77
CA LEU A 97 -2.48 -1.02 -3.86
C LEU A 97 -1.81 -0.60 -2.54
N THR A 98 -2.49 -0.86 -1.42
CA THR A 98 -1.94 -0.56 -0.10
C THR A 98 -0.70 -1.42 0.17
N PHE A 99 -0.75 -2.71 -0.16
CA PHE A 99 0.39 -3.62 0.00
C PHE A 99 1.59 -3.17 -0.84
N GLN A 100 1.39 -2.77 -2.09
CA GLN A 100 2.46 -2.27 -2.94
C GLN A 100 3.10 -0.99 -2.38
N TYR A 101 2.29 -0.06 -1.85
CA TYR A 101 2.79 1.14 -1.18
C TYR A 101 3.60 0.79 0.06
N ASN A 102 3.04 -0.01 0.96
CA ASN A 102 3.69 -0.44 2.20
C ASN A 102 4.97 -1.22 1.94
N ARG A 103 5.01 -2.04 0.87
CA ARG A 103 6.22 -2.74 0.43
C ARG A 103 7.33 -1.79 -0.01
N LYS A 104 7.01 -0.73 -0.77
CA LYS A 104 8.01 0.29 -1.15
C LYS A 104 8.56 1.00 0.08
N VAL A 105 7.69 1.40 1.00
CA VAL A 105 8.09 2.00 2.29
C VAL A 105 9.01 1.06 3.07
N ALA A 106 8.67 -0.23 3.15
CA ALA A 106 9.51 -1.23 3.82
C ALA A 106 10.90 -1.33 3.17
N GLN A 107 10.99 -1.29 1.84
CA GLN A 107 12.28 -1.30 1.13
C GLN A 107 13.10 -0.03 1.36
N GLU A 108 12.45 1.14 1.36
CA GLU A 108 13.10 2.41 1.67
C GLU A 108 13.64 2.42 3.10
N VAL A 109 12.83 2.02 4.09
CA VAL A 109 13.26 1.94 5.49
C VAL A 109 14.40 0.94 5.66
N LYS A 110 14.37 -0.19 4.93
CA LYS A 110 15.50 -1.15 4.92
C LYS A 110 16.77 -0.51 4.37
N SER A 111 16.67 0.33 3.33
CA SER A 111 17.84 0.96 2.72
C SER A 111 18.49 2.04 3.59
N LEU A 112 17.76 2.54 4.59
CA LEU A 112 18.22 3.55 5.54
C LEU A 112 18.91 2.93 6.78
N LEU A 113 18.87 1.61 6.93
CA LEU A 113 19.46 0.82 8.02
C LEU A 113 20.67 0.05 7.51
#